data_AF-A0A7H4MAN6-F1
#
_entry.id   AF-A0A7H4MAN6-F1
#
_cell.length_a   1.000
_cell.length_b   1.000
_cell.length_c   1.000
_cell.angle_alpha   90.00
_cell.angle_beta   90.00
_cell.angle_gamma   90.00
#
_symmetry.space_group_name_H-M   'P 1'
#
loop_
_entity.id
_entity.type
_entity.pdbx_description
1 polymer ?
#
loop_
_entity_poly.entity_id
_entity_poly.type
_entity_poly.pdbx_seq_one_letter_code
_entity_poly.pdbx_strand_id
1 'polypeptide(L)' 'MIAIGSGGPYAQAAARALLENTDMGARDIAEKALDIAGDICIYTNHFHHHRRITF' A
#
# COMPACT_ATOMS: atom_id res chain seq x y z
N MET A 1 -2.78 9.24 4.75
CA MET A 1 -1.65 8.36 4.33
C MET A 1 -0.78 9.10 3.34
N ILE A 2 0.47 8.71 3.24
CA ILE A 2 1.45 9.29 2.33
C ILE A 2 2.07 8.14 1.55
N ALA A 3 2.15 8.27 0.23
CA ALA A 3 2.87 7.36 -0.64
C ALA A 3 3.69 8.17 -1.65
N ILE A 4 4.87 7.65 -2.01
CA ILE A 4 5.80 8.29 -2.94
C ILE A 4 6.22 7.30 -4.03
N GLY A 5 6.81 7.81 -5.11
CA GLY A 5 7.20 7.00 -6.27
C GLY A 5 6.08 6.90 -7.33
N SER A 6 6.37 6.20 -8.43
CA SER A 6 5.47 6.11 -9.59
C SER A 6 4.14 5.41 -9.30
N GLY A 7 4.14 4.42 -8.41
CA GLY A 7 2.94 3.74 -7.93
C GLY A 7 2.23 4.44 -6.77
N GLY A 8 2.77 5.56 -6.27
CA GLY A 8 2.32 6.23 -5.05
C GLY A 8 0.83 6.59 -5.03
N PRO A 9 0.27 7.25 -6.05
CA PRO A 9 -1.15 7.60 -6.09
C PRO A 9 -2.09 6.38 -6.01
N TYR A 10 -1.74 5.26 -6.64
CA TYR A 10 -2.53 4.02 -6.61
C TYR A 10 -2.49 3.38 -5.22
N ALA A 11 -1.29 3.25 -4.64
CA ALA A 11 -1.10 2.72 -3.29
C ALA A 11 -1.86 3.56 -2.26
N GLN A 12 -1.79 4.90 -2.37
CA GLN A 12 -2.50 5.79 -1.46
C GLN A 12 -4.02 5.67 -1.59
N ALA A 13 -4.54 5.57 -2.82
CA ALA A 13 -5.97 5.39 -3.06
C ALA A 13 -6.47 4.05 -2.51
N ALA A 14 -5.75 2.96 -2.78
CA ALA A 14 -6.07 1.62 -2.27
C ALA A 14 -6.01 1.56 -0.74
N ALA A 15 -4.95 2.09 -0.15
CA ALA A 15 -4.80 2.12 1.30
C ALA A 15 -5.93 2.92 1.98
N ARG A 16 -6.44 3.98 1.33
CA ARG A 16 -7.58 4.76 1.85
C ARG A 16 -8.85 3.95 1.88
N ALA A 17 -9.15 3.30 0.76
CA ALA A 17 -10.33 2.46 0.67
C ALA A 17 -10.28 1.32 1.70
N LEU A 18 -9.12 0.67 1.87
CA LEU A 18 -8.95 -0.39 2.85
C LEU A 18 -9.11 0.10 4.30
N LEU A 19 -8.51 1.25 4.63
CA LEU A 19 -8.62 1.82 5.97
C LEU A 19 -10.07 2.21 6.33
N GLU A 20 -10.84 2.71 5.37
CA GLU A 20 -12.21 3.19 5.61
C GLU A 20 -13.26 2.07 5.60
N ASN A 21 -12.97 0.92 4.98
CA ASN A 21 -13.96 -0.12 4.72
C ASN A 21 -13.62 -1.49 5.30
N THR A 22 -12.52 -1.61 6.06
CA THR A 22 -12.09 -2.88 6.66
C THR A 22 -11.46 -2.68 8.04
N ASP A 23 -11.46 -3.72 8.86
CA ASP A 23 -10.78 -3.74 10.17
C ASP A 23 -9.32 -4.23 10.07
N MET A 24 -8.68 -4.02 8.92
CA MET A 24 -7.32 -4.50 8.68
C MET A 24 -6.27 -3.74 9.49
N GLY A 25 -5.21 -4.46 9.90
CA GLY A 25 -4.07 -3.84 10.55
C GLY A 25 -3.23 -3.00 9.58
N ALA A 26 -2.47 -2.04 10.12
CA ALA A 26 -1.64 -1.12 9.32
C ALA A 26 -0.66 -1.84 8.38
N ARG A 27 -0.09 -2.98 8.81
CA ARG A 27 0.80 -3.80 7.98
C ARG A 27 0.04 -4.37 6.78
N ASP A 28 -1.12 -4.97 7.04
CA ASP A 28 -1.89 -5.65 6.01
C ASP A 28 -2.46 -4.65 4.98
N ILE A 29 -2.83 -3.45 5.45
CA ILE A 29 -3.24 -2.34 4.56
C ILE A 29 -2.08 -1.94 3.65
N ALA A 30 -0.87 -1.76 4.21
CA ALA A 30 0.30 -1.37 3.43
C ALA A 30 0.70 -2.43 2.40
N GLU A 31 0.60 -3.71 2.76
CA GLU A 31 0.88 -4.85 1.89
C GLU A 31 -0.10 -4.90 0.71
N LYS A 32 -1.40 -4.96 0.97
CA LYS A 32 -2.41 -5.02 -0.10
C LYS A 32 -2.43 -3.78 -0.98
N ALA A 33 -2.18 -2.60 -0.41
CA ALA A 33 -2.12 -1.37 -1.18
C ALA A 33 -0.94 -1.34 -2.16
N LEU A 34 0.21 -1.88 -1.76
CA LEU A 34 1.39 -2.00 -2.63
C LEU A 34 1.18 -3.07 -3.70
N ASP A 35 0.51 -4.18 -3.38
CA ASP A 35 0.16 -5.21 -4.37
C ASP A 35 -0.73 -4.63 -5.48
N ILE A 36 -1.78 -3.89 -5.12
CA ILE A 36 -2.65 -3.20 -6.08
C ILE A 36 -1.86 -2.18 -6.91
N ALA A 37 -0.89 -1.48 -6.32
CA ALA A 37 -0.03 -0.57 -7.07
C ALA A 37 0.89 -1.30 -8.06
N GLY A 38 1.36 -2.50 -7.73
CA GLY A 38 2.14 -3.38 -8.60
C GLY A 38 1.34 -3.91 -9.79
N ASP A 39 0.04 -4.15 -9.63
CA ASP A 39 -0.84 -4.57 -10.74
C ASP A 39 -1.10 -3.46 -11.78
N ILE A 40 -0.99 -2.19 -11.35
CA ILE A 40 -1.37 -1.03 -12.18
C ILE A 40 -0.14 -0.30 -12.76
N CYS A 41 0.90 -0.12 -11.95
CA CYS A 41 2.06 0.69 -12.32
C CYS A 41 3.19 -0.19 -12.84
N ILE A 42 3.56 -0.06 -14.12
CA ILE A 42 4.65 -0.83 -14.74
C ILE A 42 6.02 -0.71 -14.06
N TYR A 43 6.21 0.34 -13.24
CA TYR A 43 7.45 0.59 -12.48
C TYR A 43 7.36 0.16 -11.01
N THR A 44 6.24 -0.42 -10.59
CA THR A 44 6.05 -1.02 -9.27
C THR A 44 5.82 -2.51 -9.48
N ASN A 45 6.47 -3.37 -8.70
CA ASN A 45 6.34 -4.82 -8.79
C ASN A 45 5.93 -5.38 -7.43
N HIS A 46 5.66 -6.69 -7.34
CA HIS A 46 5.19 -7.32 -6.08
C HIS A 46 6.29 -7.56 -5.04
N PHE A 47 7.52 -7.07 -5.23
CA PHE A 47 8.63 -7.27 -4.30
C PHE A 47 8.77 -6.10 -3.35
N HIS A 48 7.99 -6.16 -2.26
CA HIS A 48 7.92 -5.12 -1.24
C HIS A 48 8.68 -5.52 0.03
N HIS A 49 9.35 -4.55 0.66
CA HIS A 49 9.98 -4.75 1.96
C HIS A 49 9.25 -3.94 3.05
N HIS A 50 8.63 -4.63 3.99
CA HIS A 50 7.84 -4.01 5.05
C HIS A 50 8.65 -3.88 6.34
N ARG A 51 8.77 -2.65 6.85
CA ARG A 51 9.29 -2.38 8.19
C ARG A 51 8.21 -1.77 9.06
N ARG A 52 8.01 -2.37 10.25
CA ARG A 52 7.10 -1.87 11.28
C ARG A 52 7.93 -1.39 12.46
N ILE A 53 7.67 -0.18 12.91
CA ILE A 53 8.24 0.37 14.15
C ILE A 53 7.13 0.31 15.19
N THR A 54 7.26 -0.59 16.15
CA THR A 54 6.45 -0.64 17.37
C THR A 54 7.21 0.09 18.47
N PHE A 55 6.51 0.92 19.26
CA PHE A 55 7.00 1.47 20.52
C PHE A 55 6.65 0.53 21.68
#